data_AF-A0A081PA89-F1
#
_entry.id   AF-A0A081PA89-F1
#
_cell.length_a   1.000
_cell.length_b   1.000
_cell.length_c   1.000
_cell.angle_alpha   90.00
_cell.angle_beta   90.00
_cell.angle_gamma   90.00
#
_symmetry.space_group_name_H-M   'P 1'
#
loop_
_entity.id
_entity.type
_entity.pdbx_description
1 polymer ?
#
loop_
_entity_poly.entity_id
_entity_poly.type
_entity_poly.pdbx_seq_one_letter_code
_entity_poly.pdbx_strand_id
1 'polypeptide(L)'
;MRLWAICILLTVLTGCNPSGQQSQLDEPAKASDSKSPPSGSAAPVPSAASPAAASQAAPANDGAPLEEIADQSFQVELESWGKVRFVSAKRANADGRKELVLSLKDVEGHTLYTFPQPKLVASWNFESVKAVSFKDVDGDGKKDVIVLADYVTGKDLGGKAAITAPSIFIQKDKSFVSDVEIDNRLNASGKITTVSDVVAFFKAKAKPDAAQTPTDTDSNATLEKVNRNLCSRVAASHMSEDEIVRTYGNEYDKHELDRSEHGQDEMYSYIGECFQQENDKLLANDSKLKTQTDAIHQTVNEAISELSSIDYIRDGGGTMWLHDGIRTHGLYGYRMNVYVNMKLNNPKSASKKYDALIEKLDSNLDKLKKQGVKGLEELTDAQGVKEAEKDFDARFSKLSTALQKLKELTSDKDEASLYLLELLTKRVGASIDENRRA
;
A
#
# COMPACT_ATOMS: atom_id res chain seq x y z
N MET A 1 1.01 -29.13 57.92
CA MET A 1 0.91 -28.09 58.97
C MET A 1 2.28 -27.87 59.58
N ARG A 2 2.91 -26.71 59.33
CA ARG A 2 3.80 -25.97 60.24
C ARG A 2 4.24 -24.71 59.50
N LEU A 3 3.60 -23.60 59.86
CA LEU A 3 3.97 -22.23 59.49
C LEU A 3 5.32 -21.89 60.12
N TRP A 4 6.20 -21.21 59.39
CA TRP A 4 7.11 -20.23 59.98
C TRP A 4 7.13 -18.97 59.09
N ALA A 5 6.53 -17.91 59.65
CA ALA A 5 6.57 -16.56 59.14
C ALA A 5 7.86 -15.88 59.64
N ILE A 6 8.52 -15.11 58.78
CA ILE A 6 9.57 -14.17 59.17
C ILE A 6 9.14 -12.79 58.66
N CYS A 7 8.84 -11.92 59.61
CA CYS A 7 8.68 -10.48 59.43
C CYS A 7 10.05 -9.82 59.52
N ILE A 8 10.40 -8.94 58.58
CA ILE A 8 11.44 -7.93 58.77
C ILE A 8 10.82 -6.55 58.51
N LEU A 9 10.94 -5.72 59.56
CA LEU A 9 10.63 -4.30 59.64
C LEU A 9 11.40 -3.48 58.58
N LEU A 10 10.74 -2.48 57.99
CA LEU A 10 11.39 -1.28 57.48
C LEU A 10 10.65 -0.05 58.02
N THR A 11 11.38 0.75 58.78
CA THR A 11 10.98 2.00 59.42
C THR A 11 10.87 3.15 58.43
N VAL A 12 9.85 3.98 58.62
CA VAL A 12 9.55 5.24 57.92
C VAL A 12 10.14 6.42 58.69
N LEU A 13 10.78 7.39 58.03
CA LEU A 13 10.84 8.83 58.35
C LEU A 13 11.17 9.60 57.04
N THR A 14 10.22 10.21 56.32
CA THR A 14 9.71 11.62 56.39
C THR A 14 10.74 12.74 56.19
N GLY A 15 10.49 13.63 55.21
CA GLY A 15 11.02 15.00 55.20
C GLY A 15 10.96 15.73 53.85
N CYS A 16 10.07 16.74 53.73
CA CYS A 16 9.85 17.60 52.56
C CYS A 16 10.69 18.91 52.59
N ASN A 17 11.14 19.39 51.39
CA ASN A 17 11.24 20.78 50.82
C ASN A 17 11.77 21.98 51.67
N PRO A 18 11.98 23.23 51.15
CA PRO A 18 12.40 23.79 49.83
C PRO A 18 13.54 24.86 49.92
N SER A 19 13.89 25.47 48.77
CA SER A 19 14.37 26.88 48.57
C SER A 19 15.89 27.23 48.63
N GLY A 20 16.38 27.89 47.56
CA GLY A 20 17.01 29.23 47.67
C GLY A 20 18.50 29.42 47.30
N GLN A 21 18.72 30.41 46.40
CA GLN A 21 19.91 31.25 46.11
C GLN A 21 21.10 30.65 45.31
N GLN A 22 21.60 31.17 44.17
CA GLN A 22 21.79 32.52 43.57
C GLN A 22 23.19 33.14 43.81
N SER A 23 23.88 33.47 42.71
CA SER A 23 24.97 34.46 42.57
C SER A 23 25.13 34.81 41.08
N GLN A 24 24.49 35.87 40.55
CA GLN A 24 24.92 37.29 40.43
C GLN A 24 26.18 37.52 39.56
N LEU A 25 26.04 38.13 38.36
CA LEU A 25 26.22 39.58 37.99
C LEU A 25 27.69 39.86 37.58
N ASP A 26 28.09 40.63 36.56
CA ASP A 26 27.60 41.86 35.91
C ASP A 26 28.25 42.04 34.50
N GLU A 27 27.62 42.86 33.64
CA GLU A 27 28.22 43.54 32.46
C GLU A 27 28.74 44.94 32.89
N PRO A 28 29.65 45.64 32.17
CA PRO A 28 29.20 46.54 31.09
C PRO A 28 30.21 46.88 29.95
N ALA A 29 29.69 47.59 28.94
CA ALA A 29 30.26 48.04 27.66
C ALA A 29 31.37 49.12 27.64
N LYS A 30 32.16 49.22 26.54
CA LYS A 30 32.11 50.26 25.45
C LYS A 30 33.41 50.41 24.60
N ALA A 31 33.21 50.31 23.27
CA ALA A 31 33.60 51.19 22.13
C ALA A 31 35.04 51.44 21.57
N SER A 32 35.04 51.49 20.21
CA SER A 32 35.92 52.17 19.22
C SER A 32 37.19 51.44 18.75
N ASP A 33 37.61 51.42 17.48
CA ASP A 33 37.13 51.90 16.17
C ASP A 33 38.16 51.41 15.13
N SER A 34 37.76 51.06 13.89
CA SER A 34 38.46 51.48 12.65
C SER A 34 37.91 50.82 11.37
N LYS A 35 37.18 51.65 10.60
CA LYS A 35 37.44 52.03 9.20
C LYS A 35 37.41 50.96 8.09
N SER A 36 36.41 51.07 7.19
CA SER A 36 36.55 50.90 5.72
C SER A 36 35.28 51.36 4.97
N PRO A 37 35.43 52.06 3.83
CA PRO A 37 34.65 51.78 2.61
C PRO A 37 35.55 51.86 1.34
N PRO A 38 35.07 51.73 0.08
CA PRO A 38 33.78 51.22 -0.45
C PRO A 38 33.89 50.18 -1.60
N SER A 39 32.74 49.59 -1.96
CA SER A 39 32.23 49.21 -3.29
C SER A 39 33.16 48.57 -4.35
N GLY A 40 32.82 47.34 -4.77
CA GLY A 40 33.25 46.72 -6.02
C GLY A 40 32.38 45.52 -6.40
N SER A 41 31.67 45.63 -7.51
CA SER A 41 30.83 44.58 -8.12
C SER A 41 31.69 43.46 -8.73
N ALA A 42 31.39 42.19 -8.43
CA ALA A 42 31.72 41.04 -9.27
C ALA A 42 30.88 39.80 -8.89
N ALA A 43 30.54 39.01 -9.90
CA ALA A 43 29.59 37.89 -9.93
C ALA A 43 29.83 36.74 -8.93
N PRO A 44 28.81 35.91 -8.63
CA PRO A 44 29.00 34.69 -7.86
C PRO A 44 29.33 33.48 -8.77
N VAL A 45 30.27 32.64 -8.32
CA VAL A 45 30.58 31.30 -8.84
C VAL A 45 30.47 30.31 -7.66
N PRO A 46 30.05 29.04 -7.86
CA PRO A 46 29.12 28.36 -6.97
C PRO A 46 29.73 27.30 -6.05
N SER A 47 29.01 26.96 -4.98
CA SER A 47 29.25 25.82 -4.07
C SER A 47 27.99 25.65 -3.21
N ALA A 48 27.44 24.49 -2.88
CA ALA A 48 27.64 23.09 -3.23
C ALA A 48 26.32 22.35 -2.92
N ALA A 49 26.08 21.23 -3.59
CA ALA A 49 24.85 20.45 -3.58
C ALA A 49 24.60 19.60 -2.31
N SER A 50 23.32 19.32 -2.02
CA SER A 50 22.79 18.06 -1.44
C SER A 50 21.25 18.11 -1.39
N PRO A 51 20.54 16.96 -1.36
CA PRO A 51 20.50 15.89 -2.35
C PRO A 51 19.10 15.75 -2.97
N ALA A 52 19.05 14.97 -4.05
CA ALA A 52 17.89 14.72 -4.91
C ALA A 52 16.62 14.27 -4.17
N ALA A 53 15.54 15.03 -4.37
CA ALA A 53 14.19 14.52 -4.22
C ALA A 53 13.93 13.50 -5.35
N ALA A 54 13.43 12.33 -4.97
CA ALA A 54 13.07 11.27 -5.89
C ALA A 54 12.06 11.78 -6.94
N SER A 55 12.51 11.83 -8.19
CA SER A 55 11.68 12.15 -9.35
C SER A 55 10.69 11.01 -9.59
N GLN A 56 9.45 11.23 -9.18
CA GLN A 56 8.31 10.53 -9.79
C GLN A 56 7.95 11.31 -11.07
N ALA A 57 7.83 10.58 -12.18
CA ALA A 57 7.68 11.15 -13.51
C ALA A 57 6.52 12.15 -13.58
N ALA A 58 6.83 13.38 -14.01
CA ALA A 58 5.82 14.32 -14.46
C ALA A 58 5.05 13.73 -15.65
N PRO A 59 3.73 13.94 -15.75
CA PRO A 59 2.98 13.47 -16.91
C PRO A 59 3.52 14.12 -18.19
N ALA A 60 3.51 13.34 -19.28
CA ALA A 60 3.91 13.81 -20.60
C ALA A 60 3.09 15.04 -21.00
N ASN A 61 3.80 16.07 -21.45
CA ASN A 61 3.23 17.35 -21.86
C ASN A 61 3.07 17.32 -23.39
N ASP A 62 1.99 16.71 -23.87
CA ASP A 62 1.72 16.49 -25.32
C ASP A 62 1.34 17.76 -26.09
N GLY A 63 1.53 18.96 -25.52
CA GLY A 63 1.27 20.24 -26.18
C GLY A 63 -0.20 20.58 -26.44
N ALA A 64 -1.14 19.69 -26.10
CA ALA A 64 -2.58 19.96 -26.16
C ALA A 64 -2.99 21.02 -25.12
N PRO A 65 -3.85 21.99 -25.48
CA PRO A 65 -4.27 23.04 -24.56
C PRO A 65 -5.07 22.47 -23.39
N LEU A 66 -4.76 22.95 -22.18
CA LEU A 66 -5.52 22.66 -20.96
C LEU A 66 -6.68 23.65 -20.84
N GLU A 67 -7.89 23.14 -20.66
CA GLU A 67 -9.07 23.95 -20.36
C GLU A 67 -9.41 23.85 -18.88
N GLU A 68 -9.31 24.95 -18.14
CA GLU A 68 -9.60 25.01 -16.71
C GLU A 68 -11.10 24.81 -16.43
N ILE A 69 -11.40 23.98 -15.43
CA ILE A 69 -12.73 23.78 -14.85
C ILE A 69 -12.84 24.77 -13.68
N ALA A 70 -13.21 26.00 -14.01
CA ALA A 70 -13.07 27.15 -13.12
C ALA A 70 -13.87 27.04 -11.81
N ASP A 71 -15.04 26.41 -11.86
CA ASP A 71 -15.92 26.14 -10.70
C ASP A 71 -15.41 25.00 -9.81
N GLN A 72 -14.42 24.24 -10.27
CA GLN A 72 -13.72 23.18 -9.53
C GLN A 72 -12.24 23.52 -9.30
N SER A 73 -11.92 24.82 -9.27
CA SER A 73 -10.57 25.35 -9.07
C SER A 73 -10.57 26.41 -7.96
N PHE A 74 -9.78 26.19 -6.92
CA PHE A 74 -9.95 26.85 -5.62
C PHE A 74 -8.66 27.48 -5.11
N GLN A 75 -8.77 28.63 -4.44
CA GLN A 75 -7.71 29.12 -3.58
C GLN A 75 -7.70 28.29 -2.30
N VAL A 76 -6.54 27.75 -1.93
CA VAL A 76 -6.39 26.86 -0.77
C VAL A 76 -5.08 27.13 -0.05
N GLU A 77 -5.08 26.96 1.26
CA GLU A 77 -3.87 26.96 2.08
C GLU A 77 -3.55 25.52 2.50
N LEU A 78 -2.40 25.03 2.02
CA LEU A 78 -1.89 23.68 2.27
C LEU A 78 -0.60 23.79 3.08
N GLU A 79 -0.44 22.93 4.07
CA GLU A 79 0.57 23.07 5.14
C GLU A 79 2.00 23.14 4.58
N SER A 80 2.31 22.33 3.58
CA SER A 80 3.64 22.30 2.96
C SER A 80 3.84 23.29 1.80
N TRP A 81 2.78 23.97 1.35
CA TRP A 81 2.78 24.83 0.16
C TRP A 81 2.37 26.29 0.42
N GLY A 82 1.76 26.58 1.57
CA GLY A 82 1.14 27.87 1.85
C GLY A 82 -0.09 28.12 0.99
N LYS A 83 -0.33 29.39 0.66
CA LYS A 83 -1.45 29.82 -0.18
C LYS A 83 -1.16 29.55 -1.65
N VAL A 84 -1.93 28.65 -2.24
CA VAL A 84 -1.82 28.23 -3.65
C VAL A 84 -3.20 28.12 -4.27
N ARG A 85 -3.26 28.13 -5.61
CA ARG A 85 -4.48 27.82 -6.36
C ARG A 85 -4.44 26.37 -6.82
N PHE A 86 -5.35 25.55 -6.32
CA PHE A 86 -5.61 24.23 -6.90
C PHE A 86 -6.43 24.39 -8.18
N VAL A 87 -5.97 23.80 -9.27
CA VAL A 87 -6.59 23.91 -10.59
C VAL A 87 -6.93 22.52 -11.11
N SER A 88 -8.22 22.31 -11.37
CA SER A 88 -8.74 21.20 -12.16
C SER A 88 -8.84 21.64 -13.61
N ALA A 89 -8.27 20.90 -14.54
CA ALA A 89 -8.36 21.18 -15.97
C ALA A 89 -8.64 19.90 -16.75
N LYS A 90 -9.29 20.03 -17.90
CA LYS A 90 -9.44 18.93 -18.85
C LYS A 90 -8.45 19.09 -19.99
N ARG A 91 -7.91 17.97 -20.45
CA ARG A 91 -7.08 17.87 -21.65
C ARG A 91 -7.73 16.94 -22.64
N ALA A 92 -7.89 17.38 -23.88
CA ALA A 92 -8.24 16.49 -24.98
C ALA A 92 -6.94 15.98 -25.61
N ASN A 93 -6.75 14.67 -25.55
CA ASN A 93 -5.61 14.00 -26.14
C ASN A 93 -5.78 13.83 -27.66
N ALA A 94 -4.70 13.48 -28.35
CA ALA A 94 -4.71 13.25 -29.80
C ALA A 94 -5.63 12.09 -30.23
N ASP A 95 -5.88 11.13 -29.32
CA ASP A 95 -6.82 10.00 -29.50
C ASP A 95 -8.30 10.41 -29.28
N GLY A 96 -8.58 11.69 -28.99
CA GLY A 96 -9.91 12.22 -28.71
C GLY A 96 -10.41 11.97 -27.28
N ARG A 97 -9.63 11.26 -26.46
CA ARG A 97 -9.94 11.02 -25.05
C ARG A 97 -9.73 12.27 -24.23
N LYS A 98 -10.61 12.48 -23.25
CA LYS A 98 -10.48 13.55 -22.27
C LYS A 98 -9.81 13.01 -21.01
N GLU A 99 -8.88 13.78 -20.47
CA GLU A 99 -8.21 13.52 -19.21
C GLU A 99 -8.42 14.64 -18.22
N LEU A 100 -8.50 14.29 -16.93
CA LEU A 100 -8.43 15.25 -15.84
C LEU A 100 -6.96 15.50 -15.48
N VAL A 101 -6.57 16.77 -15.49
CA VAL A 101 -5.25 17.24 -15.12
C VAL A 101 -5.40 18.16 -13.91
N LEU A 102 -4.69 17.83 -12.82
CA LEU A 102 -4.74 18.59 -11.57
C LEU A 102 -3.38 19.24 -11.32
N SER A 103 -3.39 20.48 -10.85
CA SER A 103 -2.16 21.23 -10.57
C SER A 103 -2.30 22.21 -9.41
N LEU A 104 -1.17 22.59 -8.82
CA LEU A 104 -1.06 23.74 -7.93
C LEU A 104 -0.39 24.88 -8.68
N LYS A 105 -0.95 26.08 -8.56
CA LYS A 105 -0.40 27.31 -9.14
C LYS A 105 -0.12 28.36 -8.07
N ASP A 106 0.86 29.22 -8.33
CA ASP A 106 1.10 30.41 -7.53
C ASP A 106 0.07 31.52 -7.82
N VAL A 107 0.22 32.66 -7.13
CA VAL A 107 -0.64 33.83 -7.29
C VAL A 107 -0.51 34.53 -8.65
N GLU A 108 0.58 34.28 -9.38
CA GLU A 108 0.85 34.82 -10.71
C GLU A 108 0.36 33.87 -11.82
N GLY A 109 -0.09 32.66 -11.45
CA GLY A 109 -0.62 31.64 -12.36
C GLY A 109 0.42 30.65 -12.88
N HIS A 110 1.64 30.64 -12.34
CA HIS A 110 2.66 29.65 -12.67
C HIS A 110 2.39 28.32 -12.00
N THR A 111 2.52 27.22 -12.74
CA THR A 111 2.37 25.87 -12.19
C THR A 111 3.55 25.52 -11.28
N LEU A 112 3.25 25.30 -10.00
CA LEU A 112 4.20 24.86 -8.98
C LEU A 112 4.29 23.33 -8.89
N TYR A 113 3.17 22.64 -9.15
CA TYR A 113 3.07 21.19 -9.05
C TYR A 113 2.00 20.64 -9.97
N THR A 114 2.23 19.45 -10.53
CA THR A 114 1.24 18.69 -11.28
C THR A 114 1.04 17.36 -10.57
N PHE A 115 -0.21 17.03 -10.25
CA PHE A 115 -0.51 15.78 -9.57
C PHE A 115 -0.30 14.58 -10.50
N PRO A 116 0.09 13.42 -9.96
CA PRO A 116 0.13 12.20 -10.74
C PRO A 116 -1.28 11.83 -11.20
N GLN A 117 -1.39 11.26 -12.40
CA GLN A 117 -2.65 10.68 -12.86
C GLN A 117 -2.90 9.36 -12.12
N PRO A 118 -4.04 9.17 -11.43
CA PRO A 118 -4.32 7.91 -10.75
C PRO A 118 -4.42 6.78 -11.78
N LYS A 119 -3.71 5.67 -11.51
CA LYS A 119 -3.58 4.56 -12.48
C LYS A 119 -4.92 3.93 -12.84
N LEU A 120 -5.87 3.92 -11.90
CA LEU A 120 -7.19 3.35 -12.09
C LEU A 120 -7.97 4.03 -13.23
N VAL A 121 -7.92 5.36 -13.28
CA VAL A 121 -8.70 6.16 -14.24
C VAL A 121 -7.89 6.53 -15.49
N ALA A 122 -6.63 6.10 -15.57
CA ALA A 122 -5.71 6.48 -16.64
C ALA A 122 -6.17 6.00 -18.03
N SER A 123 -7.00 4.96 -18.11
CA SER A 123 -7.58 4.45 -19.37
C SER A 123 -9.03 4.91 -19.62
N TRP A 124 -9.62 5.69 -18.70
CA TRP A 124 -11.02 6.08 -18.77
C TRP A 124 -11.18 7.46 -19.40
N ASN A 125 -12.35 7.71 -20.00
CA ASN A 125 -12.66 9.03 -20.57
C ASN A 125 -13.26 9.94 -19.50
N PHE A 126 -12.59 11.05 -19.20
CA PHE A 126 -13.07 12.03 -18.22
C PHE A 126 -14.29 12.79 -18.75
N GLU A 127 -15.34 12.90 -17.92
CA GLU A 127 -16.54 13.68 -18.24
C GLU A 127 -16.62 14.97 -17.42
N SER A 128 -16.59 14.87 -16.09
CA SER A 128 -16.75 16.04 -15.21
C SER A 128 -16.15 15.82 -13.82
N VAL A 129 -15.77 16.91 -13.14
CA VAL A 129 -15.44 16.88 -11.72
C VAL A 129 -16.72 17.14 -10.92
N LYS A 130 -17.05 16.22 -10.01
CA LYS A 130 -18.20 16.35 -9.11
C LYS A 130 -17.88 17.13 -7.86
N ALA A 131 -16.72 16.89 -7.27
CA ALA A 131 -16.31 17.53 -6.04
C ALA A 131 -14.79 17.53 -5.88
N VAL A 132 -14.28 18.59 -5.26
CA VAL A 132 -12.91 18.67 -4.74
C VAL A 132 -13.00 19.02 -3.27
N SER A 133 -12.19 18.37 -2.43
CA SER A 133 -12.10 18.66 -1.01
C SER A 133 -10.66 18.59 -0.52
N PHE A 134 -10.36 19.40 0.49
CA PHE A 134 -9.06 19.48 1.14
C PHE A 134 -9.22 19.10 2.61
N LYS A 135 -8.79 17.91 2.99
CA LYS A 135 -8.95 17.37 4.36
C LYS A 135 -7.78 16.46 4.69
N ASP A 136 -7.32 16.54 5.93
CA ASP A 136 -6.42 15.53 6.51
C ASP A 136 -7.22 14.23 6.71
N VAL A 137 -6.93 13.21 5.91
CA VAL A 137 -7.59 11.90 5.99
C VAL A 137 -6.69 10.82 6.60
N ASP A 138 -5.37 10.96 6.54
CA ASP A 138 -4.43 10.01 7.16
C ASP A 138 -4.02 10.38 8.60
N GLY A 139 -4.42 11.55 9.08
CA GLY A 139 -4.22 12.03 10.44
C GLY A 139 -2.82 12.62 10.69
N ASP A 140 -2.07 12.94 9.64
CA ASP A 140 -0.69 13.46 9.76
C ASP A 140 -0.62 14.97 10.01
N GLY A 141 -1.77 15.65 10.09
CA GLY A 141 -1.89 17.08 10.32
C GLY A 141 -1.74 17.93 9.05
N LYS A 142 -1.56 17.32 7.88
CA LYS A 142 -1.50 18.00 6.57
C LYS A 142 -2.76 17.70 5.78
N LYS A 143 -3.26 18.69 5.02
CA LYS A 143 -4.43 18.49 4.16
C LYS A 143 -4.07 17.67 2.93
N ASP A 144 -4.81 16.59 2.74
CA ASP A 144 -4.84 15.80 1.53
C ASP A 144 -5.86 16.36 0.53
N VAL A 145 -5.74 15.96 -0.73
CA VAL A 145 -6.68 16.35 -1.79
C VAL A 145 -7.55 15.16 -2.18
N ILE A 146 -8.87 15.35 -2.12
CA ILE A 146 -9.87 14.38 -2.55
C ILE A 146 -10.57 14.95 -3.77
N VAL A 147 -10.61 14.19 -4.86
CA VAL A 147 -11.32 14.54 -6.09
C VAL A 147 -12.32 13.44 -6.43
N LEU A 148 -13.57 13.80 -6.65
CA LEU A 148 -14.59 12.92 -7.23
C LEU A 148 -14.82 13.35 -8.67
N ALA A 149 -14.65 12.45 -9.62
CA ALA A 149 -14.87 12.72 -11.03
C ALA A 149 -15.67 11.62 -11.70
N ASP A 150 -16.47 12.00 -12.69
CA ASP A 150 -17.24 11.10 -13.53
C ASP A 150 -16.45 10.71 -14.77
N TYR A 151 -16.46 9.41 -15.07
CA TYR A 151 -15.74 8.82 -16.19
C TYR A 151 -16.61 7.85 -16.98
N VAL A 152 -16.35 7.74 -18.28
CA VAL A 152 -16.92 6.69 -19.14
C VAL A 152 -15.85 5.61 -19.38
N THR A 153 -16.24 4.35 -19.19
CA THR A 153 -15.35 3.19 -19.31
C THR A 153 -15.60 2.40 -20.61
N GLY A 154 -14.53 2.12 -21.38
CA GLY A 154 -14.57 1.33 -22.62
C GLY A 154 -14.42 2.15 -23.92
N LYS A 155 -14.21 1.46 -25.06
CA LYS A 155 -13.95 2.07 -26.39
C LYS A 155 -15.19 2.68 -27.08
N ASP A 156 -16.39 2.31 -26.65
CA ASP A 156 -17.64 2.84 -27.22
C ASP A 156 -18.04 4.14 -26.51
N LEU A 157 -17.65 5.28 -27.09
CA LEU A 157 -17.99 6.65 -26.66
C LEU A 157 -19.49 7.00 -26.82
N GLY A 158 -20.40 6.03 -26.64
CA GLY A 158 -21.79 6.17 -27.10
C GLY A 158 -22.85 5.34 -26.38
N GLY A 159 -22.70 5.01 -25.09
CA GLY A 159 -23.84 4.35 -24.41
C GLY A 159 -23.70 3.86 -22.97
N LYS A 160 -22.57 4.01 -22.28
CA LYS A 160 -22.46 3.64 -20.85
C LYS A 160 -22.66 4.84 -19.93
N ALA A 161 -23.37 4.64 -18.82
CA ALA A 161 -23.52 5.64 -17.78
C ALA A 161 -22.15 5.97 -17.16
N ALA A 162 -21.91 7.25 -16.87
CA ALA A 162 -20.67 7.68 -16.24
C ALA A 162 -20.56 7.11 -14.83
N ILE A 163 -19.37 6.61 -14.48
CA ILE A 163 -19.03 6.08 -13.15
C ILE A 163 -18.28 7.16 -12.39
N THR A 164 -18.72 7.45 -11.16
CA THR A 164 -17.98 8.34 -10.25
C THR A 164 -16.83 7.58 -9.63
N ALA A 165 -15.61 8.08 -9.78
CA ALA A 165 -14.42 7.55 -9.15
C ALA A 165 -13.76 8.59 -8.24
N PRO A 166 -13.47 8.25 -6.97
CA PRO A 166 -12.62 9.05 -6.13
C PRO A 166 -11.14 8.90 -6.51
N SER A 167 -10.38 9.98 -6.36
CA SER A 167 -8.92 10.04 -6.43
C SER A 167 -8.41 10.78 -5.20
N ILE A 168 -7.53 10.14 -4.44
CA ILE A 168 -7.07 10.65 -3.15
C ILE A 168 -5.56 10.85 -3.21
N PHE A 169 -5.13 12.06 -2.89
CA PHE A 169 -3.75 12.48 -2.96
C PHE A 169 -3.27 12.86 -1.57
N ILE A 170 -2.53 11.96 -0.95
CA ILE A 170 -1.98 12.14 0.39
C ILE A 170 -0.78 13.08 0.32
N GLN A 171 -0.77 14.13 1.13
CA GLN A 171 0.33 15.09 1.14
C GLN A 171 1.56 14.48 1.83
N LYS A 172 2.68 14.46 1.11
CA LYS A 172 4.01 14.12 1.65
C LYS A 172 4.96 15.26 1.35
N ASP A 173 5.00 16.21 2.29
CA ASP A 173 5.73 17.49 2.18
C ASP A 173 5.31 18.26 0.91
N LYS A 174 6.27 18.67 0.07
CA LYS A 174 6.01 19.32 -1.22
C LYS A 174 5.71 18.33 -2.35
N SER A 175 5.03 17.24 -2.04
CA SER A 175 4.58 16.26 -3.02
C SER A 175 3.26 15.62 -2.58
N PHE A 176 2.59 14.97 -3.52
CA PHE A 176 1.38 14.21 -3.26
C PHE A 176 1.52 12.79 -3.80
N VAL A 177 1.01 11.83 -3.04
CA VAL A 177 1.03 10.41 -3.39
C VAL A 177 -0.41 9.92 -3.51
N SER A 178 -0.75 9.30 -4.63
CA SER A 178 -1.98 8.51 -4.77
C SER A 178 -1.60 7.03 -4.61
N ASP A 179 -2.32 6.35 -3.71
CA ASP A 179 -2.13 4.94 -3.44
C ASP A 179 -3.18 4.17 -4.24
N VAL A 180 -2.69 3.37 -5.20
CA VAL A 180 -3.53 2.58 -6.10
C VAL A 180 -4.39 1.57 -5.33
N GLU A 181 -3.92 1.05 -4.20
CA GLU A 181 -4.70 0.14 -3.36
C GLU A 181 -5.86 0.88 -2.67
N ILE A 182 -5.60 2.09 -2.17
CA ILE A 182 -6.64 2.94 -1.56
C ILE A 182 -7.68 3.36 -2.61
N ASP A 183 -7.22 3.82 -3.77
CA ASP A 183 -8.10 4.20 -4.88
C ASP A 183 -8.94 2.99 -5.33
N ASN A 184 -8.34 1.81 -5.47
CA ASN A 184 -9.06 0.59 -5.82
C ASN A 184 -10.08 0.18 -4.76
N ARG A 185 -9.75 0.26 -3.47
CA ARG A 185 -10.67 -0.08 -2.37
C ARG A 185 -11.85 0.89 -2.27
N LEU A 186 -11.60 2.18 -2.46
CA LEU A 186 -12.64 3.20 -2.46
C LEU A 186 -13.59 2.98 -3.65
N ASN A 187 -13.06 2.66 -4.83
CA ASN A 187 -13.87 2.34 -6.01
C ASN A 187 -14.61 0.99 -5.90
N ALA A 188 -13.98 -0.05 -5.35
CA ALA A 188 -14.57 -1.38 -5.21
C ALA A 188 -15.77 -1.41 -4.25
N SER A 189 -15.81 -0.50 -3.28
CA SER A 189 -16.93 -0.42 -2.33
C SER A 189 -18.28 -0.08 -2.97
N GLY A 190 -18.29 0.50 -4.18
CA GLY A 190 -19.50 0.94 -4.90
C GLY A 190 -20.36 1.99 -4.17
N LYS A 191 -19.93 2.41 -2.97
CA LYS A 191 -20.67 3.28 -2.04
C LYS A 191 -20.09 4.69 -1.94
N ILE A 192 -18.93 4.95 -2.54
CA ILE A 192 -18.31 6.27 -2.51
C ILE A 192 -18.94 7.17 -3.57
N THR A 193 -19.86 8.02 -3.14
CA THR A 193 -20.50 9.02 -4.01
C THR A 193 -20.25 10.44 -3.56
N THR A 194 -19.78 10.62 -2.31
CA THR A 194 -19.53 11.92 -1.69
C THR A 194 -18.17 11.98 -1.00
N VAL A 195 -17.68 13.20 -0.78
CA VAL A 195 -16.45 13.46 0.00
C VAL A 195 -16.58 12.92 1.43
N SER A 196 -17.78 12.92 2.00
CA SER A 196 -18.04 12.37 3.34
C SER A 196 -17.80 10.86 3.38
N ASP A 197 -18.14 10.13 2.33
CA ASP A 197 -17.92 8.68 2.24
C ASP A 197 -16.42 8.37 2.20
N VAL A 198 -15.65 9.17 1.45
CA VAL A 198 -14.18 9.06 1.44
C VAL A 198 -13.62 9.30 2.85
N VAL A 199 -14.03 10.38 3.52
CA VAL A 199 -13.58 10.67 4.88
C VAL A 199 -14.00 9.56 5.87
N ALA A 200 -15.18 8.99 5.71
CA ALA A 200 -15.66 7.88 6.54
C ALA A 200 -14.81 6.61 6.34
N PHE A 201 -14.46 6.29 5.09
CA PHE A 201 -13.56 5.17 4.77
C PHE A 201 -12.22 5.27 5.49
N PHE A 202 -11.61 6.46 5.50
CA PHE A 202 -10.35 6.67 6.20
C PHE A 202 -10.51 6.67 7.73
N LYS A 203 -11.62 7.18 8.26
CA LYS A 203 -11.90 7.15 9.71
C LYS A 203 -12.17 5.73 10.23
N ALA A 204 -12.78 4.86 9.43
CA ALA A 204 -12.97 3.46 9.78
C ALA A 204 -11.64 2.70 9.94
N LYS A 205 -10.57 3.15 9.27
CA LYS A 205 -9.20 2.66 9.47
C LYS A 205 -8.52 3.18 10.76
N ALA A 206 -9.02 4.26 11.39
CA ALA A 206 -8.27 5.03 12.38
C ALA A 206 -8.77 4.93 13.84
N LYS A 207 -9.80 4.14 14.17
CA LYS A 207 -10.19 3.92 15.59
C LYS A 207 -10.96 2.60 15.83
N PRO A 208 -10.65 1.83 16.90
CA PRO A 208 -11.50 0.76 17.38
C PRO A 208 -12.72 1.33 18.13
N ASP A 209 -13.89 0.73 17.86
CA ASP A 209 -15.20 0.88 18.53
C ASP A 209 -15.65 2.28 18.98
N ALA A 210 -16.61 2.88 18.27
CA ALA A 210 -17.86 3.42 18.85
C ALA A 210 -18.82 4.01 17.80
N ALA A 211 -19.92 3.28 17.60
CA ALA A 211 -21.30 3.71 17.33
C ALA A 211 -21.64 4.58 16.09
N GLN A 212 -22.25 3.94 15.10
CA GLN A 212 -23.36 4.49 14.29
C GLN A 212 -24.53 3.50 14.31
N THR A 213 -25.77 4.00 14.30
CA THR A 213 -27.02 3.23 14.15
C THR A 213 -27.99 4.01 13.25
N PRO A 214 -29.02 3.40 12.64
CA PRO A 214 -29.31 1.96 12.53
C PRO A 214 -29.69 1.55 11.09
N THR A 215 -28.85 0.76 10.42
CA THR A 215 -29.26 -0.32 9.48
C THR A 215 -28.10 -1.24 9.07
N ASP A 216 -26.83 -0.80 9.18
CA ASP A 216 -25.65 -1.62 8.80
C ASP A 216 -24.90 -2.25 10.00
N THR A 217 -25.36 -2.04 11.24
CA THR A 217 -24.64 -2.48 12.44
C THR A 217 -24.62 -4.00 12.62
N ASP A 218 -25.62 -4.72 12.12
CA ASP A 218 -25.71 -6.16 12.37
C ASP A 218 -24.79 -6.95 11.45
N SER A 219 -24.66 -6.57 10.17
CA SER A 219 -23.81 -7.29 9.21
C SER A 219 -22.32 -7.12 9.50
N ASN A 220 -21.84 -5.90 9.74
CA ASN A 220 -20.41 -5.68 10.03
C ASN A 220 -20.01 -6.22 11.42
N ALA A 221 -20.85 -6.02 12.44
CA ALA A 221 -20.60 -6.63 13.76
C ALA A 221 -20.70 -8.17 13.70
N THR A 222 -21.55 -8.73 12.84
CA THR A 222 -21.62 -10.17 12.58
C THR A 222 -20.38 -10.66 11.85
N LEU A 223 -19.92 -9.98 10.80
CA LEU A 223 -18.69 -10.32 10.05
C LEU A 223 -17.48 -10.36 10.98
N GLU A 224 -17.22 -9.29 11.72
CA GLU A 224 -16.08 -9.26 12.65
C GLU A 224 -16.20 -10.33 13.74
N LYS A 225 -17.40 -10.53 14.31
CA LYS A 225 -17.63 -11.55 15.33
C LYS A 225 -17.42 -12.97 14.79
N VAL A 226 -17.91 -13.25 13.58
CA VAL A 226 -17.70 -14.51 12.87
C VAL A 226 -16.21 -14.73 12.63
N ASN A 227 -15.50 -13.74 12.11
CA ASN A 227 -14.06 -13.82 11.85
C ASN A 227 -13.22 -13.98 13.12
N ARG A 228 -13.55 -13.29 14.22
CA ARG A 228 -12.85 -13.50 15.51
C ARG A 228 -13.04 -14.92 16.07
N ASN A 229 -14.26 -15.45 15.98
CA ASN A 229 -14.56 -16.82 16.42
C ASN A 229 -13.87 -17.85 15.52
N LEU A 230 -13.92 -17.64 14.21
CA LEU A 230 -13.22 -18.47 13.22
C LEU A 230 -11.72 -18.46 13.46
N CYS A 231 -11.12 -17.28 13.65
CA CYS A 231 -9.70 -17.14 13.93
C CYS A 231 -9.28 -17.97 15.14
N SER A 232 -9.99 -17.81 16.26
CA SER A 232 -9.73 -18.58 17.49
C SER A 232 -9.84 -20.10 17.26
N ARG A 233 -10.81 -20.53 16.44
CA ARG A 233 -11.02 -21.95 16.11
C ARG A 233 -9.92 -22.50 15.20
N VAL A 234 -9.55 -21.80 14.14
CA VAL A 234 -8.57 -22.29 13.17
C VAL A 234 -7.15 -22.23 13.71
N ALA A 235 -6.80 -21.18 14.46
CA ALA A 235 -5.50 -21.03 15.10
C ALA A 235 -5.20 -22.13 16.13
N ALA A 236 -6.23 -22.62 16.83
CA ALA A 236 -6.12 -23.70 17.81
C ALA A 236 -6.18 -25.10 17.18
N SER A 237 -6.26 -25.21 15.85
CA SER A 237 -6.48 -26.48 15.14
C SER A 237 -5.24 -26.94 14.35
N HIS A 238 -5.31 -28.14 13.78
CA HIS A 238 -4.34 -28.66 12.81
C HIS A 238 -4.94 -28.78 11.41
N MET A 239 -5.86 -27.88 11.07
CA MET A 239 -6.52 -27.87 9.76
C MET A 239 -5.52 -27.57 8.64
N SER A 240 -5.69 -28.26 7.51
CA SER A 240 -5.03 -27.92 6.25
C SER A 240 -5.55 -26.60 5.65
N GLU A 241 -4.84 -26.07 4.64
CA GLU A 241 -5.24 -24.85 3.91
C GLU A 241 -6.69 -24.94 3.39
N ASP A 242 -7.02 -26.06 2.73
CA ASP A 242 -8.34 -26.29 2.17
C ASP A 242 -9.42 -26.39 3.26
N GLU A 243 -9.09 -26.98 4.41
CA GLU A 243 -10.01 -27.07 5.55
C GLU A 243 -10.26 -25.72 6.22
N ILE A 244 -9.25 -24.84 6.26
CA ILE A 244 -9.39 -23.47 6.76
C ILE A 244 -10.31 -22.68 5.82
N VAL A 245 -10.03 -22.67 4.52
CA VAL A 245 -10.83 -21.96 3.52
C VAL A 245 -12.28 -22.47 3.54
N ARG A 246 -12.47 -23.79 3.55
CA ARG A 246 -13.81 -24.40 3.64
C ARG A 246 -14.51 -24.06 4.96
N THR A 247 -13.77 -23.98 6.06
CA THR A 247 -14.30 -23.58 7.37
C THR A 247 -14.82 -22.15 7.34
N TYR A 248 -14.03 -21.20 6.80
CA TYR A 248 -14.46 -19.81 6.66
C TYR A 248 -15.67 -19.73 5.71
N GLY A 249 -15.58 -20.32 4.52
CA GLY A 249 -16.68 -20.31 3.55
C GLY A 249 -18.00 -20.85 4.11
N ASN A 250 -17.96 -21.97 4.84
CA ASN A 250 -19.15 -22.55 5.46
C ASN A 250 -19.78 -21.64 6.53
N GLU A 251 -18.98 -20.95 7.35
CA GLU A 251 -19.54 -20.00 8.32
C GLU A 251 -20.03 -18.73 7.62
N TYR A 252 -19.38 -18.29 6.54
CA TYR A 252 -19.85 -17.15 5.75
C TYR A 252 -21.23 -17.45 5.14
N ASP A 253 -21.42 -18.64 4.56
CA ASP A 253 -22.73 -19.07 4.03
C ASP A 253 -23.80 -19.13 5.12
N LYS A 254 -23.45 -19.72 6.26
CA LYS A 254 -24.37 -19.88 7.40
C LYS A 254 -24.80 -18.55 8.01
N HIS A 255 -23.95 -17.53 7.93
CA HIS A 255 -24.20 -16.19 8.44
C HIS A 255 -24.60 -15.20 7.35
N GLU A 256 -24.86 -15.67 6.12
CA GLU A 256 -25.27 -14.85 4.97
C GLU A 256 -24.29 -13.68 4.68
N LEU A 257 -22.99 -13.92 4.92
CA LEU A 257 -21.91 -12.97 4.65
C LEU A 257 -21.59 -12.94 3.15
N ASP A 258 -20.97 -11.85 2.69
CA ASP A 258 -20.67 -11.65 1.26
C ASP A 258 -19.77 -12.77 0.70
N ARG A 259 -20.23 -13.40 -0.39
CA ARG A 259 -19.52 -14.45 -1.14
C ARG A 259 -19.15 -14.03 -2.56
N SER A 260 -19.35 -12.76 -2.91
CA SER A 260 -18.85 -12.16 -4.14
C SER A 260 -17.32 -12.28 -4.22
N GLU A 261 -16.73 -11.95 -5.37
CA GLU A 261 -15.27 -11.89 -5.50
C GLU A 261 -14.64 -10.97 -4.43
N HIS A 262 -15.32 -9.88 -4.08
CA HIS A 262 -14.90 -8.97 -3.02
C HIS A 262 -15.01 -9.61 -1.62
N GLY A 263 -16.14 -10.22 -1.30
CA GLY A 263 -16.33 -10.90 -0.01
C GLY A 263 -15.38 -12.08 0.19
N GLN A 264 -15.04 -12.79 -0.89
CA GLN A 264 -13.99 -13.81 -0.86
C GLN A 264 -12.62 -13.19 -0.58
N ASP A 265 -12.24 -12.12 -1.27
CA ASP A 265 -10.97 -11.45 -1.01
C ASP A 265 -10.86 -10.97 0.44
N GLU A 266 -11.94 -10.40 0.99
CA GLU A 266 -12.02 -9.98 2.39
C GLU A 266 -11.86 -11.18 3.34
N MET A 267 -12.52 -12.30 3.05
CA MET A 267 -12.37 -13.56 3.81
C MET A 267 -10.91 -14.02 3.86
N TYR A 268 -10.21 -14.00 2.73
CA TYR A 268 -8.79 -14.38 2.68
C TYR A 268 -7.90 -13.37 3.41
N SER A 269 -8.19 -12.06 3.33
CA SER A 269 -7.50 -11.05 4.14
C SER A 269 -7.66 -11.34 5.63
N TYR A 270 -8.86 -11.66 6.11
CA TYR A 270 -9.09 -12.05 7.51
C TYR A 270 -8.32 -13.31 7.93
N ILE A 271 -8.23 -14.31 7.04
CA ILE A 271 -7.40 -15.50 7.29
C ILE A 271 -5.93 -15.08 7.49
N GLY A 272 -5.39 -14.24 6.61
CA GLY A 272 -4.02 -13.77 6.68
C GLY A 272 -3.72 -12.99 7.97
N GLU A 273 -4.58 -12.01 8.28
CA GLU A 273 -4.48 -11.18 9.50
C GLU A 273 -4.58 -12.01 10.78
N CYS A 274 -5.49 -12.98 10.82
CA CYS A 274 -5.63 -13.89 11.94
C CYS A 274 -4.29 -14.57 12.28
N PHE A 275 -3.66 -15.20 11.29
CA PHE A 275 -2.42 -15.93 11.52
C PHE A 275 -1.21 -15.00 11.74
N GLN A 276 -1.23 -13.79 11.20
CA GLN A 276 -0.22 -12.78 11.52
C GLN A 276 -0.29 -12.36 13.00
N GLN A 277 -1.49 -12.11 13.53
CA GLN A 277 -1.67 -11.79 14.95
C GLN A 277 -1.24 -12.95 15.86
N GLU A 278 -1.50 -14.19 15.46
CA GLU A 278 -1.02 -15.37 16.19
C GLU A 278 0.51 -15.49 16.17
N ASN A 279 1.15 -15.16 15.04
CA ASN A 279 2.62 -15.13 14.97
C ASN A 279 3.20 -14.08 15.90
N ASP A 280 2.60 -12.88 15.96
CA ASP A 280 3.04 -11.82 16.87
C ASP A 280 2.95 -12.24 18.34
N LYS A 281 1.89 -12.97 18.72
CA LYS A 281 1.74 -13.54 20.07
C LYS A 281 2.81 -14.61 20.35
N LEU A 282 3.00 -15.54 19.41
CA LEU A 282 3.97 -16.64 19.56
C LEU A 282 5.41 -16.13 19.67
N LEU A 283 5.73 -15.06 18.94
CA LEU A 283 7.08 -14.50 18.86
C LEU A 283 7.32 -13.32 19.81
N ALA A 284 6.39 -13.02 20.71
CA ALA A 284 6.49 -11.90 21.64
C ALA A 284 7.79 -11.88 22.46
N ASN A 285 8.37 -13.06 22.72
CA ASN A 285 9.62 -13.23 23.48
C ASN A 285 10.84 -13.64 22.61
N ASP A 286 10.69 -13.76 21.29
CA ASP A 286 11.78 -14.11 20.36
C ASP A 286 11.92 -13.01 19.29
N SER A 287 12.59 -11.92 19.66
CA SER A 287 12.75 -10.74 18.80
C SER A 287 13.54 -11.03 17.52
N LYS A 288 14.46 -12.02 17.56
CA LYS A 288 15.26 -12.40 16.40
C LYS A 288 14.39 -13.14 15.39
N LEU A 289 13.65 -14.16 15.82
CA LEU A 289 12.76 -14.90 14.93
C LEU A 289 11.61 -14.02 14.45
N LYS A 290 11.11 -13.09 15.29
CA LYS A 290 10.13 -12.07 14.86
C LYS A 290 10.67 -11.22 13.72
N THR A 291 11.86 -10.65 13.86
CA THR A 291 12.47 -9.81 12.81
C THR A 291 12.62 -10.57 11.49
N GLN A 292 13.07 -11.83 11.55
CA GLN A 292 13.18 -12.68 10.37
C GLN A 292 11.80 -12.98 9.75
N THR A 293 10.81 -13.30 10.58
CA THR A 293 9.42 -13.59 10.16
C THR A 293 8.80 -12.38 9.46
N ASP A 294 8.93 -11.18 10.04
CA ASP A 294 8.42 -9.94 9.48
C ASP A 294 9.09 -9.61 8.14
N ALA A 295 10.41 -9.79 8.04
CA ALA A 295 11.15 -9.58 6.81
C ALA A 295 10.74 -10.56 5.70
N ILE A 296 10.51 -11.84 6.04
CA ILE A 296 10.01 -12.84 5.10
C ILE A 296 8.60 -12.47 4.64
N HIS A 297 7.70 -12.14 5.58
CA HIS A 297 6.32 -11.77 5.27
C HIS A 297 6.27 -10.59 4.30
N GLN A 298 7.02 -9.51 4.58
CA GLN A 298 7.11 -8.36 3.68
C GLN A 298 7.62 -8.76 2.28
N THR A 299 8.72 -9.51 2.24
CA THR A 299 9.36 -9.90 0.98
C THR A 299 8.45 -10.80 0.12
N VAL A 300 7.66 -11.66 0.76
CA VAL A 300 6.70 -12.50 0.07
C VAL A 300 5.52 -11.68 -0.45
N ASN A 301 5.01 -10.73 0.34
CA ASN A 301 3.93 -9.86 -0.11
C ASN A 301 4.34 -9.06 -1.35
N GLU A 302 5.57 -8.55 -1.36
CA GLU A 302 6.19 -7.91 -2.52
C GLU A 302 6.24 -8.88 -3.72
N ALA A 303 6.75 -10.11 -3.54
CA ALA A 303 6.82 -11.10 -4.62
C ALA A 303 5.44 -11.46 -5.20
N ILE A 304 4.43 -11.70 -4.35
CA ILE A 304 3.06 -12.02 -4.80
C ILE A 304 2.44 -10.84 -5.55
N SER A 305 2.63 -9.62 -5.06
CA SER A 305 2.10 -8.40 -5.68
C SER A 305 2.71 -8.14 -7.06
N GLU A 306 4.03 -8.26 -7.18
CA GLU A 306 4.72 -8.07 -8.46
C GLU A 306 4.40 -9.20 -9.44
N LEU A 307 4.27 -10.45 -8.98
CA LEU A 307 3.84 -11.57 -9.82
C LEU A 307 2.40 -11.39 -10.34
N SER A 308 1.48 -10.97 -9.47
CA SER A 308 0.09 -10.72 -9.88
C SER A 308 -0.02 -9.55 -10.86
N SER A 309 0.83 -8.53 -10.71
CA SER A 309 0.97 -7.45 -11.69
C SER A 309 1.51 -7.94 -13.04
N ILE A 310 2.47 -8.87 -13.02
CA ILE A 310 2.99 -9.49 -14.24
C ILE A 310 1.90 -10.27 -14.97
N ASP A 311 1.13 -11.10 -14.27
CA ASP A 311 0.05 -11.87 -14.87
C ASP A 311 -1.04 -10.94 -15.44
N TYR A 312 -1.40 -9.88 -14.73
CA TYR A 312 -2.30 -8.84 -15.24
C TYR A 312 -1.83 -8.23 -16.57
N ILE A 313 -0.55 -7.88 -16.68
CA ILE A 313 0.02 -7.28 -17.90
C ILE A 313 -0.02 -8.28 -19.06
N ARG A 314 0.39 -9.52 -18.80
CA ARG A 314 0.60 -10.54 -19.83
C ARG A 314 -0.68 -11.10 -20.43
N ASP A 315 -1.77 -11.05 -19.68
CA ASP A 315 -3.07 -11.55 -20.11
C ASP A 315 -4.01 -10.43 -20.58
N GLY A 316 -3.48 -9.22 -20.78
CA GLY A 316 -4.24 -8.09 -21.33
C GLY A 316 -5.25 -7.47 -20.36
N GLY A 317 -5.06 -7.70 -19.06
CA GLY A 317 -5.87 -7.15 -17.98
C GLY A 317 -6.80 -8.16 -17.30
N GLY A 318 -7.87 -7.65 -16.70
CA GLY A 318 -8.83 -8.43 -15.89
C GLY A 318 -8.49 -8.46 -14.40
N THR A 319 -9.50 -8.37 -13.55
CA THR A 319 -9.30 -8.28 -12.08
C THR A 319 -8.99 -9.63 -11.43
N MET A 320 -9.16 -10.74 -12.14
CA MET A 320 -8.96 -12.10 -11.62
C MET A 320 -7.56 -12.31 -11.01
N TRP A 321 -6.53 -11.77 -11.65
CA TRP A 321 -5.15 -11.86 -11.17
C TRP A 321 -4.91 -11.11 -9.85
N LEU A 322 -5.64 -10.01 -9.66
CA LEU A 322 -5.61 -9.26 -8.42
C LEU A 322 -6.31 -10.03 -7.29
N HIS A 323 -7.49 -10.59 -7.57
CA HIS A 323 -8.21 -11.46 -6.63
C HIS A 323 -7.34 -12.65 -6.21
N ASP A 324 -6.74 -13.36 -7.16
CA ASP A 324 -5.85 -14.48 -6.89
C ASP A 324 -4.59 -14.09 -6.08
N GLY A 325 -4.05 -12.89 -6.32
CA GLY A 325 -2.99 -12.30 -5.52
C GLY A 325 -3.39 -12.10 -4.06
N ILE A 326 -4.55 -11.48 -3.81
CA ILE A 326 -5.10 -11.23 -2.46
C ILE A 326 -5.37 -12.55 -1.73
N ARG A 327 -5.99 -13.52 -2.40
CA ARG A 327 -6.26 -14.85 -1.84
C ARG A 327 -4.98 -15.58 -1.47
N THR A 328 -3.94 -15.41 -2.28
CA THR A 328 -2.62 -15.98 -1.99
C THR A 328 -1.95 -15.29 -0.80
N HIS A 329 -2.06 -13.96 -0.66
CA HIS A 329 -1.58 -13.26 0.55
C HIS A 329 -2.24 -13.83 1.81
N GLY A 330 -3.57 -14.01 1.77
CA GLY A 330 -4.32 -14.61 2.87
C GLY A 330 -3.81 -16.00 3.28
N LEU A 331 -3.66 -16.90 2.30
CA LEU A 331 -3.11 -18.24 2.54
C LEU A 331 -1.65 -18.20 3.02
N TYR A 332 -0.87 -17.24 2.54
CA TYR A 332 0.52 -17.09 2.97
C TYR A 332 0.62 -16.71 4.45
N GLY A 333 -0.35 -15.97 5.00
CA GLY A 333 -0.44 -15.72 6.43
C GLY A 333 -0.51 -17.01 7.26
N TYR A 334 -1.33 -17.98 6.84
CA TYR A 334 -1.36 -19.31 7.44
C TYR A 334 -0.02 -20.05 7.29
N ARG A 335 0.58 -20.05 6.09
CA ARG A 335 1.89 -20.70 5.88
C ARG A 335 2.98 -20.11 6.76
N MET A 336 2.97 -18.79 6.96
CA MET A 336 3.89 -18.14 7.89
C MET A 336 3.70 -18.62 9.31
N ASN A 337 2.46 -18.89 9.74
CA ASN A 337 2.23 -19.48 11.05
C ASN A 337 2.77 -20.91 11.18
N VAL A 338 2.60 -21.74 10.15
CA VAL A 338 3.22 -23.08 10.12
C VAL A 338 4.74 -22.96 10.18
N TYR A 339 5.34 -22.05 9.40
CA TYR A 339 6.78 -21.77 9.43
C TYR A 339 7.26 -21.38 10.83
N VAL A 340 6.59 -20.45 11.49
CA VAL A 340 6.94 -19.99 12.84
C VAL A 340 6.90 -21.16 13.83
N ASN A 341 5.83 -21.95 13.81
CA ASN A 341 5.71 -23.14 14.65
C ASN A 341 6.82 -24.15 14.36
N MET A 342 7.19 -24.38 13.10
CA MET A 342 8.30 -25.27 12.74
C MET A 342 9.63 -24.73 13.28
N LYS A 343 9.91 -23.42 13.13
CA LYS A 343 11.14 -22.78 13.63
C LYS A 343 11.28 -22.89 15.14
N LEU A 344 10.20 -22.66 15.89
CA LEU A 344 10.17 -22.82 17.34
C LEU A 344 10.43 -24.27 17.78
N ASN A 345 10.18 -25.24 16.90
CA ASN A 345 10.37 -26.68 17.15
C ASN A 345 11.66 -27.26 16.53
N ASN A 346 12.64 -26.41 16.18
CA ASN A 346 13.96 -26.82 15.66
C ASN A 346 13.84 -27.77 14.44
N PRO A 347 13.41 -27.24 13.27
CA PRO A 347 13.13 -28.05 12.10
C PRO A 347 14.40 -28.72 11.57
N LYS A 348 14.26 -29.88 10.92
CA LYS A 348 15.42 -30.60 10.39
C LYS A 348 15.95 -29.91 9.14
N SER A 349 17.23 -30.12 8.84
CA SER A 349 17.81 -29.68 7.57
C SER A 349 17.08 -30.36 6.40
N ALA A 350 16.76 -29.58 5.37
CA ALA A 350 16.15 -30.03 4.14
C ALA A 350 16.96 -29.59 2.90
N SER A 351 18.28 -29.32 3.06
CA SER A 351 19.11 -28.64 2.07
C SER A 351 18.96 -29.21 0.66
N LYS A 352 19.01 -30.54 0.48
CA LYS A 352 18.89 -31.15 -0.85
C LYS A 352 17.55 -30.85 -1.53
N LYS A 353 16.45 -30.90 -0.79
CA LYS A 353 15.11 -30.59 -1.33
C LYS A 353 14.96 -29.09 -1.58
N TYR A 354 15.49 -28.27 -0.68
CA TYR A 354 15.52 -26.82 -0.81
C TYR A 354 16.28 -26.40 -2.07
N ASP A 355 17.49 -26.92 -2.28
CA ASP A 355 18.32 -26.58 -3.44
C ASP A 355 17.64 -26.96 -4.76
N ALA A 356 17.03 -28.16 -4.83
CA ALA A 356 16.23 -28.57 -5.99
C ALA A 356 15.01 -27.66 -6.24
N LEU A 357 14.39 -27.15 -5.18
CA LEU A 357 13.26 -26.23 -5.29
C LEU A 357 13.71 -24.84 -5.80
N ILE A 358 14.88 -24.36 -5.36
CA ILE A 358 15.49 -23.12 -5.87
C ILE A 358 15.84 -23.26 -7.35
N GLU A 359 16.46 -24.37 -7.77
CA GLU A 359 16.73 -24.62 -9.19
C GLU A 359 15.45 -24.60 -10.03
N LYS A 360 14.35 -25.17 -9.50
CA LYS A 360 13.04 -25.13 -10.16
C LYS A 360 12.47 -23.71 -10.22
N LEU A 361 12.55 -22.94 -9.14
CA LEU A 361 12.11 -21.55 -9.09
C LEU A 361 12.88 -20.70 -10.11
N ASP A 362 14.21 -20.84 -10.18
CA ASP A 362 15.05 -20.12 -11.13
C ASP A 362 14.75 -20.51 -12.57
N SER A 363 14.55 -21.81 -12.84
CA SER A 363 14.10 -22.28 -14.15
C SER A 363 12.75 -21.68 -14.54
N ASN A 364 11.81 -21.56 -13.59
CA ASN A 364 10.50 -20.95 -13.85
C ASN A 364 10.63 -19.44 -14.11
N LEU A 365 11.46 -18.72 -13.37
CA LEU A 365 11.71 -17.29 -13.60
C LEU A 365 12.36 -17.03 -14.97
N ASP A 366 13.32 -17.86 -15.38
CA ASP A 366 13.92 -17.78 -16.71
C ASP A 366 12.89 -17.99 -17.81
N LYS A 367 11.98 -18.94 -17.64
CA LYS A 367 10.88 -19.18 -18.58
C LYS A 367 9.91 -18.00 -18.60
N LEU A 368 9.53 -17.47 -17.44
CA LEU A 368 8.66 -16.29 -17.33
C LEU A 368 9.26 -15.10 -18.08
N LYS A 369 10.55 -14.82 -17.87
CA LYS A 369 11.28 -13.76 -18.59
C LYS A 369 11.30 -14.00 -20.10
N LYS A 370 11.60 -15.22 -20.54
CA LYS A 370 11.64 -15.59 -21.97
C LYS A 370 10.26 -15.52 -22.63
N GLN A 371 9.19 -15.79 -21.89
CA GLN A 371 7.83 -15.63 -22.37
C GLN A 371 7.47 -14.15 -22.47
N GLY A 372 7.90 -13.31 -21.52
CA GLY A 372 7.65 -11.87 -21.55
C GLY A 372 6.16 -11.57 -21.75
N VAL A 373 5.86 -10.64 -22.64
CA VAL A 373 4.49 -10.27 -23.04
C VAL A 373 4.01 -10.95 -24.33
N LYS A 374 4.64 -12.07 -24.73
CA LYS A 374 4.25 -12.79 -25.97
C LYS A 374 2.76 -13.09 -26.02
N GLY A 375 2.19 -12.92 -27.21
CA GLY A 375 0.78 -13.11 -27.49
C GLY A 375 -0.11 -11.92 -27.07
N LEU A 376 0.45 -10.85 -26.51
CA LEU A 376 -0.30 -9.61 -26.26
C LEU A 376 -0.53 -8.84 -27.58
N GLU A 377 0.23 -9.16 -28.63
CA GLU A 377 0.06 -8.63 -29.99
C GLU A 377 -1.34 -8.93 -30.58
N GLU A 378 -2.04 -9.94 -30.03
CA GLU A 378 -3.42 -10.26 -30.41
C GLU A 378 -4.46 -9.35 -29.72
N LEU A 379 -4.08 -8.67 -28.64
CA LEU A 379 -4.98 -7.89 -27.77
C LEU A 379 -4.75 -6.38 -27.88
N THR A 380 -3.57 -5.93 -28.33
CA THR A 380 -3.21 -4.51 -28.45
C THR A 380 -2.28 -4.23 -29.62
N ASP A 381 -2.16 -2.96 -30.01
CA ASP A 381 -1.24 -2.52 -31.06
C ASP A 381 0.23 -2.53 -30.63
N ALA A 382 1.14 -2.25 -31.57
CA ALA A 382 2.58 -2.27 -31.35
C ALA A 382 3.06 -1.30 -30.24
N GLN A 383 2.35 -0.19 -30.03
CA GLN A 383 2.69 0.76 -28.97
C GLN A 383 2.27 0.19 -27.61
N GLY A 384 1.08 -0.39 -27.51
CA GLY A 384 0.63 -1.07 -26.30
C GLY A 384 1.50 -2.26 -25.91
N VAL A 385 2.01 -3.02 -26.89
CA VAL A 385 2.97 -4.12 -26.64
C VAL A 385 4.27 -3.57 -26.05
N LYS A 386 4.79 -2.47 -26.60
CA LYS A 386 6.03 -1.83 -26.13
C LYS A 386 5.88 -1.28 -24.70
N GLU A 387 4.73 -0.70 -24.38
CA GLU A 387 4.43 -0.23 -23.03
C GLU A 387 4.30 -1.39 -22.04
N ALA A 388 3.59 -2.45 -22.43
CA ALA A 388 3.46 -3.66 -21.63
C ALA A 388 4.82 -4.34 -21.40
N GLU A 389 5.71 -4.37 -22.40
CA GLU A 389 7.06 -4.94 -22.26
C GLU A 389 7.89 -4.13 -21.25
N LYS A 390 7.84 -2.80 -21.31
CA LYS A 390 8.48 -1.92 -20.33
C LYS A 390 7.95 -2.16 -18.91
N ASP A 391 6.65 -2.25 -18.75
CA ASP A 391 6.02 -2.49 -17.46
C ASP A 391 6.33 -3.89 -16.94
N PHE A 392 6.28 -4.91 -17.81
CA PHE A 392 6.69 -6.28 -17.49
C PHE A 392 8.13 -6.32 -16.98
N ASP A 393 9.08 -5.70 -17.69
CA ASP A 393 10.49 -5.69 -17.29
C ASP A 393 10.71 -5.03 -15.92
N ALA A 394 10.02 -3.91 -15.66
CA ALA A 394 10.09 -3.23 -14.39
C ALA A 394 9.53 -4.10 -13.24
N ARG A 395 8.40 -4.78 -13.46
CA ARG A 395 7.77 -5.68 -12.48
C ARG A 395 8.59 -6.95 -12.27
N PHE A 396 9.10 -7.54 -13.36
CA PHE A 396 9.96 -8.73 -13.32
C PHE A 396 11.25 -8.46 -12.55
N SER A 397 11.85 -7.28 -12.72
CA SER A 397 13.03 -6.88 -11.93
C SER A 397 12.72 -6.89 -10.43
N LYS A 398 11.59 -6.29 -10.02
CA LYS A 398 11.19 -6.26 -8.61
C LYS A 398 10.86 -7.64 -8.06
N LEU A 399 10.13 -8.47 -8.82
CA LEU A 399 9.86 -9.86 -8.47
C LEU A 399 11.17 -10.63 -8.25
N SER A 400 12.13 -10.49 -9.16
CA SER A 400 13.44 -11.14 -9.07
C SER A 400 14.21 -10.70 -7.83
N THR A 401 14.20 -9.40 -7.51
CA THR A 401 14.81 -8.87 -6.29
C THR A 401 14.14 -9.42 -5.02
N ALA A 402 12.81 -9.45 -4.97
CA ALA A 402 12.08 -9.98 -3.83
C ALA A 402 12.36 -11.48 -3.63
N LEU A 403 12.34 -12.28 -4.70
CA LEU A 403 12.64 -13.71 -4.62
C LEU A 403 14.11 -13.98 -4.25
N GLN A 404 15.05 -13.16 -4.71
CA GLN A 404 16.45 -13.25 -4.29
C GLN A 404 16.60 -12.96 -2.79
N LYS A 405 15.97 -11.89 -2.29
CA LYS A 405 15.94 -11.57 -0.86
C LYS A 405 15.29 -12.68 -0.03
N LEU A 406 14.23 -13.31 -0.55
CA LEU A 406 13.61 -14.45 0.12
C LEU A 406 14.59 -15.62 0.28
N LYS A 407 15.35 -15.96 -0.78
CA LYS A 407 16.38 -17.01 -0.72
C LYS A 407 17.44 -16.75 0.36
N GLU A 408 17.81 -15.49 0.55
CA GLU A 408 18.75 -15.06 1.59
C GLU A 408 18.14 -15.23 2.99
N LEU A 409 16.88 -14.81 3.17
CA LEU A 409 16.14 -14.94 4.43
C LEU A 409 15.84 -16.41 4.82
N THR A 410 15.82 -17.32 3.83
CA THR A 410 15.58 -18.76 4.02
C THR A 410 16.83 -19.61 3.79
N SER A 411 18.02 -19.01 3.92
CA SER A 411 19.32 -19.63 3.65
C SER A 411 19.78 -20.69 4.66
N ASP A 412 19.00 -20.91 5.73
CA ASP A 412 19.17 -22.03 6.67
C ASP A 412 18.70 -23.38 6.10
N LYS A 413 17.91 -23.36 5.01
CA LYS A 413 17.51 -24.51 4.19
C LYS A 413 16.92 -25.68 4.99
N ASP A 414 16.18 -25.37 6.04
CA ASP A 414 15.45 -26.37 6.82
C ASP A 414 14.05 -26.66 6.27
N GLU A 415 13.34 -27.60 6.89
CA GLU A 415 11.98 -27.99 6.50
C GLU A 415 11.00 -26.81 6.53
N ALA A 416 11.18 -25.82 7.41
CA ALA A 416 10.30 -24.66 7.49
C ALA A 416 10.52 -23.72 6.29
N SER A 417 11.79 -23.45 5.99
CA SER A 417 12.21 -22.64 4.84
C SER A 417 11.80 -23.29 3.51
N LEU A 418 11.91 -24.62 3.41
CA LEU A 418 11.40 -25.38 2.26
C LEU A 418 9.88 -25.18 2.08
N TYR A 419 9.10 -25.38 3.15
CA TYR A 419 7.64 -25.29 3.13
C TYR A 419 7.11 -23.93 2.64
N LEU A 420 7.77 -22.83 3.05
CA LEU A 420 7.42 -21.49 2.59
C LEU A 420 7.66 -21.25 1.10
N LEU A 421 8.77 -21.77 0.56
CA LEU A 421 9.15 -21.58 -0.84
C LEU A 421 8.29 -22.39 -1.81
N GLU A 422 7.70 -23.51 -1.36
CA GLU A 422 6.89 -24.37 -2.23
C GLU A 422 5.72 -23.63 -2.87
N LEU A 423 5.00 -22.80 -2.11
CA LEU A 423 3.84 -22.06 -2.61
C LEU A 423 4.24 -21.04 -3.68
N LEU A 424 5.28 -20.24 -3.41
CA LEU A 424 5.76 -19.24 -4.38
C LEU A 424 6.33 -19.91 -5.63
N THR A 425 7.06 -21.02 -5.47
CA THR A 425 7.59 -21.78 -6.61
C THR A 425 6.46 -22.36 -7.47
N LYS A 426 5.40 -22.86 -6.84
CA LYS A 426 4.18 -23.31 -7.53
C LYS A 426 3.49 -22.15 -8.25
N ARG A 427 3.36 -20.98 -7.61
CA ARG A 427 2.72 -19.80 -8.19
C ARG A 427 3.46 -19.28 -9.41
N VAL A 428 4.78 -19.06 -9.32
CA VAL A 428 5.62 -18.68 -10.48
C VAL A 428 5.53 -19.75 -11.58
N GLY A 429 5.45 -21.03 -11.20
CA GLY A 429 5.24 -22.13 -12.15
C GLY A 429 3.87 -22.11 -12.84
N ALA A 430 2.80 -21.75 -12.13
CA ALA A 430 1.50 -21.50 -12.74
C ALA A 430 1.59 -20.31 -13.70
N SER A 431 2.35 -19.28 -13.31
CA SER A 431 2.59 -18.09 -14.13
C SER A 431 3.39 -18.32 -15.43
N ILE A 432 3.78 -19.56 -15.76
CA ILE A 432 4.40 -19.90 -17.06
C ILE A 432 3.60 -20.93 -17.88
N ASP A 433 2.46 -21.40 -17.37
CA ASP A 433 1.60 -22.33 -18.12
C ASP A 433 1.03 -21.63 -19.36
N GLU A 434 1.19 -22.26 -20.52
CA GLU A 434 0.78 -21.75 -21.84
C GLU A 434 -0.72 -21.94 -22.08
N ASN A 435 -1.38 -22.84 -21.35
CA ASN A 435 -2.83 -23.07 -21.46
C ASN A 435 -3.68 -22.09 -20.62
N ARG A 436 -3.07 -21.09 -19.99
CA ARG A 436 -3.78 -20.14 -19.10
C ARG A 436 -4.74 -19.19 -19.79
N ARG A 437 -4.65 -19.06 -21.12
CA ARG A 437 -5.50 -18.17 -21.93
C ARG A 437 -6.76 -18.83 -22.49
N ALA A 438 -7.00 -20.11 -22.16
CA ALA A 438 -8.14 -20.89 -22.64
C ALA A 438 -9.35 -20.86 -21.69
#